data_AF-A0A1H7MJK0-F1
#
_entry.id   AF-A0A1H7MJK0-F1
#
_cell.length_a   1.000
_cell.length_b   1.000
_cell.length_c   1.000
_cell.angle_alpha   90.00
_cell.angle_beta   90.00
_cell.angle_gamma   90.00
#
_symmetry.space_group_name_H-M   'P 1'
#
loop_
_entity.id
_entity.type
_entity.pdbx_description
1 polymer ?
#
loop_
_entity_poly.entity_id
_entity_poly.type
_entity_poly.pdbx_seq_one_letter_code
_entity_poly.pdbx_strand_id
1 'polypeptide(L)'
;MSQSGIIPSKNSFDIVLTKTITGKTVIETPICAFSYTWDFNTNMGQASLDAINSTKLGIVLHPTGIAGMLAFMSDMKPTGYQIDGQQVILNRIVLMIDAVTGEHRAGIMFNEDGSTIEVSANWQNEHNTLVVSMIRKAEPQLFR
;
A
#
# COMPACT_ATOMS: atom_id res chain seq x y z
N MET A 1 -31.80 2.46 2.49
CA MET A 1 -30.35 2.50 2.27
C MET A 1 -29.70 2.74 3.62
N SER A 2 -29.31 1.67 4.31
CA SER A 2 -28.74 1.70 5.66
C SER A 2 -27.26 1.36 5.56
N GLN A 3 -26.42 2.32 5.97
CA GLN A 3 -24.97 2.24 6.00
C GLN A 3 -24.50 0.98 6.75
N SER A 4 -23.71 0.13 6.08
CA SER A 4 -22.95 -0.93 6.75
C SER A 4 -21.86 -0.29 7.61
N GLY A 5 -22.14 -0.14 8.90
CA GLY A 5 -21.22 0.43 9.88
C GLY A 5 -20.15 -0.56 10.33
N ILE A 6 -19.10 -0.76 9.53
CA ILE A 6 -17.93 -1.56 9.94
C ILE A 6 -16.61 -0.77 9.82
N ILE A 7 -16.50 0.15 8.86
CA ILE A 7 -15.31 0.98 8.68
C ILE A 7 -15.58 2.48 8.91
N PRO A 8 -14.78 3.17 9.75
CA PRO A 8 -14.95 4.61 9.96
C PRO A 8 -14.54 5.41 8.71
N SER A 9 -15.06 6.63 8.56
CA SER A 9 -14.66 7.55 7.49
C SER A 9 -13.23 8.07 7.63
N LYS A 10 -12.58 7.85 8.77
CA LYS A 10 -11.17 8.19 9.00
C LYS A 10 -10.59 7.21 10.01
N ASN A 11 -9.37 6.72 9.75
CA ASN A 11 -8.65 5.89 10.71
C ASN A 11 -7.14 6.02 10.58
N SER A 12 -6.42 5.60 11.61
CA SER A 12 -4.98 5.37 11.62
C SER A 12 -4.67 4.01 12.25
N PHE A 13 -3.74 3.26 11.69
CA PHE A 13 -3.40 1.91 12.15
C PHE A 13 -2.03 1.47 11.63
N ASP A 14 -1.51 0.42 12.23
CA ASP A 14 -0.24 -0.19 11.83
C ASP A 14 -0.48 -1.53 11.12
N ILE A 15 0.32 -1.81 10.10
CA ILE A 15 0.39 -3.11 9.41
C ILE A 15 1.84 -3.58 9.41
N VAL A 16 2.06 -4.83 9.82
CA VAL A 16 3.37 -5.49 9.68
C VAL A 16 3.44 -6.21 8.34
N LEU A 17 4.49 -5.96 7.55
CA LEU A 17 4.77 -6.77 6.37
C LEU A 17 5.58 -7.98 6.81
N THR A 18 5.06 -9.19 6.55
CA THR A 18 5.66 -10.43 7.07
C THR A 18 5.98 -11.45 5.99
N LYS A 19 5.66 -11.13 4.72
CA LYS A 19 5.86 -12.03 3.59
C LYS A 19 6.52 -11.29 2.44
N THR A 20 7.54 -11.91 1.86
CA THR A 20 8.13 -11.50 0.58
C THR A 20 7.53 -12.38 -0.51
N ILE A 21 6.78 -11.79 -1.43
CA ILE A 21 6.12 -12.52 -2.53
C ILE A 21 6.91 -12.48 -3.83
N THR A 22 7.91 -11.60 -3.93
CA THR A 22 8.83 -11.50 -5.07
C THR A 22 10.17 -10.94 -4.58
N GLY A 23 11.28 -11.43 -5.14
CA GLY A 23 12.63 -10.92 -4.84
C GLY A 23 13.18 -11.38 -3.48
N LYS A 24 14.09 -10.59 -2.93
CA LYS A 24 14.69 -10.79 -1.60
C LYS A 24 14.11 -9.76 -0.63
N THR A 25 13.85 -10.17 0.61
CA THR A 25 13.46 -9.26 1.69
C THR A 25 14.45 -8.10 1.81
N VAL A 26 13.93 -6.88 1.83
CA VAL A 26 14.64 -5.62 1.95
C VAL A 26 14.60 -5.11 3.39
N ILE A 27 13.48 -5.25 4.07
CA ILE A 27 13.34 -4.92 5.50
C ILE A 27 12.69 -6.11 6.23
N GLU A 28 13.31 -6.57 7.31
CA GLU A 28 12.75 -7.66 8.11
C GLU A 28 11.58 -7.15 8.98
N THR A 29 10.38 -7.66 8.72
CA THR A 29 9.17 -7.40 9.52
C THR A 29 8.85 -5.91 9.80
N PRO A 30 8.85 -5.02 8.79
CA PRO A 30 8.62 -3.61 9.00
C PRO A 30 7.21 -3.33 9.51
N ILE A 31 7.10 -2.41 10.48
CA ILE A 31 5.83 -1.86 10.97
C ILE A 31 5.51 -0.62 10.13
N CYS A 32 4.46 -0.68 9.33
CA CYS A 32 4.04 0.41 8.46
C CYS A 32 2.82 1.11 9.07
N ALA A 33 2.97 2.38 9.43
CA ALA A 33 1.89 3.20 9.97
C ALA A 33 1.13 3.88 8.81
N PHE A 34 -0.17 3.61 8.73
CA PHE A 34 -1.05 4.18 7.70
C PHE A 34 -2.14 5.04 8.32
N SER A 35 -2.64 5.98 7.54
CA SER A 35 -3.91 6.66 7.81
C SER A 35 -4.73 6.85 6.55
N TYR A 36 -6.05 6.99 6.71
CA TYR A 36 -6.94 7.33 5.60
C TYR A 36 -8.08 8.23 6.01
N THR A 37 -8.66 8.90 5.03
CA THR A 37 -9.97 9.54 5.09
C THR A 37 -10.77 9.12 3.86
N TRP A 38 -12.05 8.80 4.06
CA TRP A 38 -12.98 8.36 3.04
C TRP A 38 -14.35 9.00 3.23
N ASP A 39 -14.88 9.57 2.16
CA ASP A 39 -16.25 10.05 2.08
C ASP A 39 -17.11 9.02 1.34
N PHE A 40 -17.96 8.32 2.09
CA PHE A 40 -18.87 7.31 1.55
C PHE A 40 -19.98 7.89 0.68
N ASN A 41 -20.28 9.19 0.78
CA ASN A 41 -21.31 9.81 -0.05
C ASN A 41 -20.80 10.03 -1.48
N THR A 42 -19.55 10.48 -1.61
CA THR A 42 -18.91 10.74 -2.89
C THR A 42 -18.09 9.55 -3.40
N ASN A 43 -17.91 8.52 -2.56
CA ASN A 43 -17.08 7.35 -2.81
C ASN A 43 -15.65 7.73 -3.20
N MET A 44 -15.11 8.72 -2.50
CA MET A 44 -13.75 9.25 -2.70
C MET A 44 -13.01 9.32 -1.38
N GLY A 45 -11.68 9.35 -1.45
CA GLY A 45 -10.85 9.51 -0.27
C GLY A 45 -9.38 9.55 -0.61
N GLN A 46 -8.56 9.53 0.43
CA GLN A 46 -7.11 9.56 0.34
C GLN A 46 -6.53 8.81 1.53
N ALA A 47 -5.38 8.17 1.33
CA ALA A 47 -4.62 7.54 2.39
C ALA A 47 -3.16 8.02 2.37
N SER A 48 -2.42 7.68 3.41
CA SER A 48 -0.98 7.89 3.49
C SER A 48 -0.27 6.75 4.19
N LEU A 49 0.97 6.49 3.75
CA LEU A 49 1.97 5.80 4.55
C LEU A 49 2.73 6.85 5.36
N ASP A 50 2.41 6.94 6.64
CA ASP A 50 2.92 7.99 7.53
C ASP A 50 4.33 7.68 7.99
N ALA A 51 4.63 6.41 8.29
CA ALA A 51 5.95 5.94 8.72
C ALA A 51 6.20 4.47 8.37
N ILE A 52 7.48 4.11 8.26
CA ILE A 52 7.96 2.73 8.38
C ILE A 52 8.89 2.68 9.58
N ASN A 53 8.62 1.77 10.52
CA ASN A 53 9.26 1.69 11.82
C ASN A 53 9.22 3.07 12.51
N SER A 54 10.37 3.65 12.85
CA SER A 54 10.43 5.00 13.44
C SER A 54 10.69 6.12 12.42
N THR A 55 10.83 5.81 11.13
CA THR A 55 11.11 6.79 10.07
C THR A 55 9.81 7.35 9.50
N LYS A 56 9.60 8.66 9.66
CA LYS A 56 8.47 9.38 9.06
C LYS A 56 8.68 9.56 7.56
N LEU A 57 7.64 9.26 6.77
CA LEU A 57 7.67 9.30 5.31
C LEU A 57 6.63 10.25 4.73
N GLY A 58 5.38 10.19 5.21
CA GLY A 58 4.29 11.05 4.75
C GLY A 58 3.93 10.86 3.27
N ILE A 59 3.96 9.62 2.78
CA ILE A 59 3.72 9.32 1.36
C ILE A 59 2.22 9.23 1.11
N VAL A 60 1.72 9.99 0.15
CA VAL A 60 0.31 10.00 -0.24
C VAL A 60 -0.05 8.78 -1.10
N LEU A 61 -1.25 8.24 -0.88
CA LEU A 61 -1.87 7.17 -1.63
C LEU A 61 -3.22 7.63 -2.19
N HIS A 62 -3.44 7.38 -3.48
CA HIS A 62 -4.64 7.80 -4.21
C HIS A 62 -5.60 6.63 -4.42
N PRO A 63 -6.93 6.88 -4.42
CA PRO A 63 -7.93 5.85 -4.59
C PRO A 63 -7.84 5.22 -5.99
N THR A 64 -8.02 3.90 -6.06
CA THR A 64 -7.88 3.13 -7.31
C THR A 64 -9.22 2.65 -7.90
N GLY A 65 -10.33 2.83 -7.17
CA GLY A 65 -11.68 2.58 -7.68
C GLY A 65 -12.10 1.10 -7.75
N ILE A 66 -11.61 0.26 -6.84
CA ILE A 66 -11.99 -1.16 -6.78
C ILE A 66 -13.30 -1.34 -6.02
N ALA A 67 -14.29 -1.95 -6.67
CA ALA A 67 -15.59 -2.21 -6.05
C ALA A 67 -15.46 -3.10 -4.80
N GLY A 68 -16.15 -2.72 -3.72
CA GLY A 68 -16.14 -3.46 -2.45
C GLY A 68 -14.90 -3.24 -1.58
N MET A 69 -13.95 -2.40 -2.00
CA MET A 69 -12.72 -2.10 -1.25
C MET A 69 -12.43 -0.60 -1.22
N LEU A 70 -11.85 -0.15 -0.11
CA LEU A 70 -11.11 1.10 -0.09
C LEU A 70 -9.67 0.74 -0.45
N ALA A 71 -9.33 0.90 -1.73
CA ALA A 71 -8.03 0.54 -2.27
C ALA A 71 -7.27 1.78 -2.74
N PHE A 72 -6.06 1.97 -2.23
CA PHE A 72 -5.20 3.11 -2.49
C PHE A 72 -3.83 2.68 -3.00
N MET A 73 -3.22 3.53 -3.83
CA MET A 73 -1.89 3.29 -4.39
C MET A 73 -1.10 4.59 -4.48
N SER A 74 0.20 4.54 -4.19
CA SER A 74 1.08 5.69 -4.44
C SER A 74 1.32 5.89 -5.93
N ASP A 75 1.44 7.16 -6.32
CA ASP A 75 1.89 7.61 -7.63
C ASP A 75 3.34 8.15 -7.59
N MET A 76 4.03 7.95 -6.45
CA MET A 76 5.42 8.34 -6.26
C MET A 76 6.34 7.70 -7.30
N LYS A 77 7.44 8.40 -7.61
CA LYS A 77 8.60 7.80 -8.27
C LYS A 77 9.41 6.98 -7.26
N PRO A 78 10.20 5.99 -7.71
CA PRO A 78 11.15 5.32 -6.83
C PRO A 78 12.01 6.33 -6.08
N THR A 79 11.97 6.28 -4.76
CA THR A 79 12.59 7.28 -3.89
C THR A 79 13.36 6.60 -2.78
N GLY A 80 14.58 7.09 -2.54
CA GLY A 80 15.45 6.59 -1.48
C GLY A 80 15.11 7.19 -0.12
N TYR A 81 15.05 6.35 0.91
CA TYR A 81 14.87 6.72 2.31
C TYR A 81 15.91 6.04 3.20
N GLN A 82 16.26 6.69 4.30
CA GLN A 82 17.03 6.08 5.38
C GLN A 82 16.06 5.53 6.42
N ILE A 83 15.91 4.20 6.46
CA ILE A 83 15.01 3.50 7.38
C ILE A 83 15.88 2.65 8.29
N ASP A 84 15.87 2.94 9.59
CA ASP A 84 16.71 2.30 10.61
C ASP A 84 18.21 2.23 10.25
N GLY A 85 18.72 3.26 9.58
CA GLY A 85 20.12 3.35 9.15
C GLY A 85 20.46 2.58 7.88
N GLN A 86 19.48 1.95 7.24
CA GLN A 86 19.61 1.31 5.93
C GLN A 86 19.07 2.22 4.82
N GLN A 87 19.81 2.33 3.72
CA GLN A 87 19.30 2.93 2.50
C GLN A 87 18.31 1.97 1.84
N VAL A 88 17.06 2.40 1.72
CA VAL A 88 15.96 1.65 1.10
C VAL A 88 15.38 2.48 -0.03
N ILE A 89 15.00 1.85 -1.15
CA ILE A 89 14.25 2.52 -2.22
C ILE A 89 12.82 2.01 -2.17
N LEU A 90 11.88 2.92 -1.92
CA LEU A 90 10.44 2.65 -2.03
C LEU A 90 10.01 3.00 -3.45
N ASN A 91 9.42 2.04 -4.15
CA ASN A 91 8.95 2.19 -5.53
C ASN A 91 7.46 2.52 -5.57
N ARG A 92 6.66 1.67 -4.92
CA ARG A 92 5.21 1.77 -4.92
C ARG A 92 4.61 1.15 -3.67
N ILE A 93 3.54 1.75 -3.18
CA ILE A 93 2.84 1.33 -1.97
C ILE A 93 1.38 1.11 -2.33
N VAL A 94 0.80 0.03 -1.83
CA VAL A 94 -0.64 -0.25 -1.92
C VAL A 94 -1.18 -0.50 -0.53
N LEU A 95 -2.36 0.07 -0.28
CA LEU A 95 -3.18 -0.18 0.89
C LEU A 95 -4.56 -0.63 0.42
N MET A 96 -5.07 -1.70 1.00
CA MET A 96 -6.42 -2.20 0.78
C MET A 96 -7.13 -2.37 2.12
N ILE A 97 -8.39 -1.94 2.14
CA ILE A 97 -9.28 -2.12 3.28
C ILE A 97 -10.56 -2.74 2.74
N ASP A 98 -10.90 -3.92 3.24
CA ASP A 98 -12.16 -4.57 2.93
C ASP A 98 -13.32 -3.77 3.52
N ALA A 99 -14.25 -3.32 2.67
CA ALA A 99 -15.35 -2.46 3.12
C ALA A 99 -16.40 -3.20 3.95
N VAL A 100 -16.37 -4.54 3.96
CA VAL A 100 -17.31 -5.40 4.69
C VAL A 100 -16.68 -5.90 5.98
N THR A 101 -15.45 -6.41 5.95
CA THR A 101 -14.80 -7.00 7.13
C THR A 101 -13.97 -6.00 7.93
N GLY A 102 -13.59 -4.87 7.32
CA GLY A 102 -12.64 -3.92 7.90
C GLY A 102 -11.20 -4.44 7.95
N GLU A 103 -10.92 -5.56 7.30
CA GLU A 103 -9.58 -6.13 7.25
C GLU A 103 -8.64 -5.25 6.42
N HIS A 104 -7.47 -4.94 6.98
CA HIS A 104 -6.45 -4.12 6.35
C HIS A 104 -5.33 -4.98 5.78
N ARG A 105 -4.88 -4.64 4.57
CA ARG A 105 -3.78 -5.31 3.88
C ARG A 105 -2.91 -4.28 3.19
N ALA A 106 -1.60 -4.47 3.19
CA ALA A 106 -0.68 -3.58 2.52
C ALA A 106 0.42 -4.34 1.81
N GLY A 107 0.98 -3.70 0.79
CA GLY A 107 2.14 -4.17 0.06
C GLY A 107 3.04 -3.01 -0.33
N ILE A 108 4.34 -3.24 -0.25
CA ILE A 108 5.36 -2.29 -0.68
C ILE A 108 6.26 -2.97 -1.70
N MET A 109 6.40 -2.31 -2.85
CA MET A 109 7.37 -2.62 -3.86
C MET A 109 8.64 -1.82 -3.57
N PHE A 110 9.76 -2.51 -3.52
CA PHE A 110 11.08 -1.96 -3.23
C PHE A 110 11.97 -2.01 -4.47
N ASN A 111 13.12 -1.34 -4.36
CA ASN A 111 14.14 -1.18 -5.39
C ASN A 111 13.67 -0.31 -6.56
N GLU A 112 14.63 0.27 -7.28
CA GLU A 112 14.34 1.17 -8.40
C GLU A 112 13.57 0.46 -9.54
N ASP A 113 13.84 -0.83 -9.71
CA ASP A 113 13.24 -1.71 -10.72
C ASP A 113 11.98 -2.46 -10.23
N GLY A 114 11.61 -2.32 -8.96
CA GLY A 114 10.47 -3.02 -8.40
C GLY A 114 10.69 -4.53 -8.18
N SER A 115 11.95 -4.99 -8.15
CA SER A 115 12.32 -6.40 -8.07
C SER A 115 11.94 -7.12 -6.77
N THR A 116 11.61 -6.38 -5.71
CA THR A 116 11.12 -6.96 -4.44
C THR A 116 9.73 -6.44 -4.11
N ILE A 117 8.86 -7.34 -3.64
CA ILE A 117 7.55 -6.98 -3.07
C ILE A 117 7.36 -7.69 -1.73
N GLU A 118 7.12 -6.91 -0.68
CA GLU A 118 6.75 -7.40 0.65
C GLU A 118 5.32 -7.00 0.98
N VAL A 119 4.61 -7.87 1.68
CA VAL A 119 3.17 -7.74 1.96
C VAL A 119 2.81 -8.19 3.37
N SER A 120 1.64 -7.77 3.85
CA SER A 120 1.06 -8.21 5.11
C SER A 120 0.71 -9.72 5.10
N ALA A 121 0.63 -10.31 6.30
CA ALA A 121 0.39 -11.75 6.47
C ALA A 121 -0.88 -12.26 5.75
N ASN A 122 -1.92 -11.44 5.73
CA ASN A 122 -3.23 -11.73 5.14
C ASN A 122 -3.34 -11.41 3.64
N TRP A 123 -2.23 -11.10 2.96
CA TRP A 123 -2.23 -10.94 1.52
C TRP A 123 -2.57 -12.25 0.81
N GLN A 124 -3.61 -12.24 -0.03
CA GLN A 124 -4.08 -13.41 -0.79
C GLN A 124 -3.77 -13.26 -2.30
N ASN A 125 -3.47 -14.37 -2.97
CA ASN A 125 -3.04 -14.39 -4.38
C ASN A 125 -4.10 -13.89 -5.38
N GLU A 126 -5.38 -13.86 -4.99
CA GLU A 126 -6.47 -13.30 -5.80
C GLU A 126 -6.35 -11.77 -5.98
N HIS A 127 -5.55 -11.08 -5.17
CA HIS A 127 -5.20 -9.66 -5.35
C HIS A 127 -4.04 -9.43 -6.32
N ASN A 128 -3.64 -10.48 -7.07
CA ASN A 128 -2.62 -10.38 -8.11
C ASN A 128 -2.96 -9.32 -9.17
N THR A 129 -4.20 -8.89 -9.37
CA THR A 129 -4.51 -7.79 -10.30
C THR A 129 -3.90 -6.46 -9.86
N LEU A 130 -3.89 -6.15 -8.57
CA LEU A 130 -3.22 -4.96 -8.04
C LEU A 130 -1.70 -5.13 -8.02
N VAL A 131 -1.18 -6.30 -7.68
CA VAL A 131 0.26 -6.60 -7.81
C VAL A 131 0.71 -6.47 -9.27
N VAL A 132 -0.07 -7.01 -10.21
CA VAL A 132 0.13 -6.86 -11.66
C VAL A 132 0.00 -5.40 -12.07
N SER A 133 -0.86 -4.60 -11.44
CA SER A 133 -0.92 -3.15 -11.68
C SER A 133 0.31 -2.41 -11.11
N MET A 134 0.84 -2.85 -9.97
CA MET A 134 2.08 -2.33 -9.40
C MET A 134 3.25 -2.63 -10.34
N ILE A 135 3.29 -3.83 -10.91
CA ILE A 135 4.31 -4.27 -11.87
C ILE A 135 4.17 -3.55 -13.22
N ARG A 136 2.97 -3.53 -13.83
CA ARG A 136 2.72 -2.94 -15.16
C ARG A 136 2.92 -1.42 -15.22
N LYS A 137 2.71 -0.69 -14.11
CA LYS A 137 2.98 0.75 -14.04
C LYS A 137 4.45 1.08 -13.69
N ALA A 138 5.27 0.09 -13.32
CA ALA A 138 6.71 0.27 -13.08
C ALA A 138 7.52 0.11 -14.37
N GLU A 139 6.97 -0.55 -15.40
CA GLU A 139 7.53 -0.53 -16.75
C GLU A 139 7.35 0.88 -17.34
N PRO A 140 8.44 1.59 -17.73
CA PRO A 140 8.29 2.70 -18.65
C PRO A 140 7.63 2.11 -19.90
N GLN A 141 6.54 2.71 -20.33
CA GLN A 141 5.90 2.41 -21.60
C GLN A 141 6.95 2.53 -22.71
N LEU A 142 7.63 1.42 -23.03
CA LEU A 142 8.45 1.26 -24.23
C LEU A 142 7.48 1.13 -25.41
N PHE A 143 6.76 2.21 -25.71
CA PHE A 143 6.10 2.37 -26.99
C PHE A 143 7.10 2.96 -27.98
N ARG A 144 7.48 2.09 -28.91
CA ARG A 144 7.87 2.41 -30.28
C ARG A 144 6.77 3.19 -30.98
#